data_AF-A0ABD3N1I6-F1
#
_entry.id   AF-A0ABD3N1I6-F1
#
_cell.length_a   1.000
_cell.length_b   1.000
_cell.length_c   1.000
_cell.angle_alpha   90.00
_cell.angle_beta   90.00
_cell.angle_gamma   90.00
#
_symmetry.space_group_name_H-M   'P 1'
#
loop_
_entity.id
_entity.type
_entity.pdbx_description
1 polymer ?
#
loop_
_entity_poly.entity_id
_entity_poly.type
_entity_poly.pdbx_seq_one_letter_code
_entity_poly.pdbx_strand_id
1 'polypeptide(L)'
;MMHVSGRRMIAQGTDGCSCGILMEGVMAGQDMLTDLDKTACQHHLPLLEWVRLWTMQPELHPLTPEQWFVEGHGIIGGSPDVRGVWIPEHEKSGKLHLWCPAPAVADTMLEELLKACHKRTDTFHVICIPRLMSPRWCLLLHKVSDLHFIVPAGPGSSNELHSWWNWEGSCVKCAKTVTCLQGIFCANFSNSRGGWPACRQAWHPQCYTYLGPGVFPMSVLTDEDRVEIETQKKRLVRLNFGHKGVFTVLPFQCEMCWMCNLEDRNPTSADRCHVQCLRRANLDPMAGRAKSTVDAHVGRIAETIRNCKLINKTPQLEARGPFPLGDLVGMGLAVDMLMKSLMWESSPLGIAEGSSFSGNASKIKFTSCPSQAVWFVEQLGLIKRDASLPDNPQAPTLFRLGALICILTAGSLPGHEGFYTDITATVKYLQKGKVGIVPKGVLKRALLTEAECAEMPEVCLCLVGKFKGKNGERHHSLVLANESMSGLETRWWIEKLIEVCEQEGRHRGFAFQNADGTPPSGADYNILVRQYLREIQDTNPKLFSPDEDLMRYGISQTYRKSAENRARQAGMKEEDVTVMNRWRTTEQAQGRRPRHAMIDHYSDARALVSITWRYSYSL
;
A
#
# COMPACT_ATOMS: atom_id res chain seq x y z
N MET A 1 -11.23 -1.64 12.96
CA MET A 1 -10.55 -0.37 12.65
C MET A 1 -10.04 0.17 13.98
N MET A 2 -8.72 0.28 14.17
CA MET A 2 -8.17 0.81 15.43
C MET A 2 -8.30 2.34 15.40
N HIS A 3 -9.00 2.93 16.36
CA HIS A 3 -9.15 4.37 16.49
C HIS A 3 -7.84 5.01 17.00
N VAL A 4 -6.83 5.18 16.14
CA VAL A 4 -5.55 5.80 16.51
C VAL A 4 -5.67 7.33 16.35
N SER A 5 -5.28 8.10 17.37
CA SER A 5 -5.29 9.57 17.29
C SER A 5 -4.17 10.07 16.37
N GLY A 6 -4.37 11.17 15.65
CA GLY A 6 -3.33 11.74 14.76
C GLY A 6 -2.04 12.12 15.48
N ARG A 7 -2.12 12.62 16.73
CA ARG A 7 -0.94 12.88 17.58
C ARG A 7 -0.14 11.62 17.87
N ARG A 8 -0.82 10.48 17.95
CA ARG A 8 -0.20 9.17 18.14
C ARG A 8 0.45 8.67 16.85
N MET A 9 -0.16 8.88 15.69
CA MET A 9 0.49 8.58 14.40
C MET A 9 1.78 9.39 14.19
N ILE A 10 1.78 10.66 14.61
CA ILE A 10 2.96 11.55 14.61
C ILE A 10 4.02 11.03 15.61
N ALA A 11 3.62 10.76 16.86
CA ALA A 11 4.54 10.22 17.87
C ALA A 11 5.12 8.83 17.53
N GLN A 12 4.36 8.00 16.80
CA GLN A 12 4.80 6.72 16.26
C GLN A 12 5.69 6.87 15.01
N GLY A 13 5.70 8.02 14.34
CA GLY A 13 6.33 8.20 13.01
C GLY A 13 5.78 7.31 11.90
N THR A 14 4.64 6.64 12.12
CA THR A 14 3.89 5.93 11.08
C THR A 14 3.48 6.91 9.97
N ASP A 15 3.21 8.16 10.34
CA ASP A 15 2.89 9.26 9.42
C ASP A 15 4.09 9.64 8.51
N GLY A 16 5.30 9.70 9.09
CA GLY A 16 6.55 9.91 8.33
C GLY A 16 6.78 8.84 7.27
N CYS A 17 6.43 7.58 7.57
CA CYS A 17 6.58 6.47 6.64
C CYS A 17 5.64 6.56 5.42
N SER A 18 4.41 7.07 5.60
CA SER A 18 3.50 7.40 4.48
C SER A 18 3.90 8.66 3.71
N CYS A 19 4.68 9.55 4.33
CA CYS A 19 5.17 10.80 3.76
C CYS A 19 6.60 10.72 3.20
N GLY A 20 7.22 9.52 3.16
CA GLY A 20 8.57 9.32 2.63
C GLY A 20 9.72 9.78 3.53
N ILE A 21 9.42 10.12 4.79
CA ILE A 21 10.40 10.50 5.81
C ILE A 21 10.84 9.23 6.53
N LEU A 22 12.06 8.77 6.22
CA LEU A 22 12.65 7.54 6.73
C LEU A 22 13.42 7.72 8.05
N MET A 23 13.44 8.94 8.61
CA MET A 23 14.27 9.31 9.77
C MET A 23 13.44 9.72 11.00
N GLU A 24 12.15 9.38 11.05
CA GLU A 24 11.25 9.71 12.16
C GLU A 24 10.51 8.49 12.72
N GLY A 25 10.14 8.59 14.01
CA GLY A 25 9.47 7.56 14.80
C GLY A 25 9.97 6.13 14.55
N VAL A 26 9.10 5.22 14.12
CA VAL A 26 9.43 3.79 13.96
C VAL A 26 10.58 3.53 13.00
N MET A 27 10.76 4.38 11.98
CA MET A 27 11.89 4.27 11.04
C MET A 27 13.20 4.79 11.62
N ALA A 28 13.14 5.68 12.63
CA ALA A 28 14.28 6.08 13.45
C ALA A 28 14.59 5.09 14.61
N GLY A 29 13.87 3.97 14.69
CA GLY A 29 14.03 2.97 15.74
C GLY A 29 13.20 3.20 17.01
N GLN A 30 12.22 4.11 17.00
CA GLN A 30 11.27 4.28 18.11
C GLN A 30 10.19 3.19 18.09
N ASP A 31 9.59 2.87 19.24
CA ASP A 31 8.60 1.78 19.33
C ASP A 31 7.24 2.16 18.71
N MET A 32 6.61 1.22 17.98
CA MET A 32 5.27 1.35 17.40
C MET A 32 4.16 1.50 18.46
N LEU A 33 4.41 1.14 19.72
CA LEU A 33 3.44 0.99 20.80
C LEU A 33 3.34 2.22 21.72
N THR A 34 3.58 3.43 21.23
CA THR A 34 3.42 4.66 22.05
C THR A 34 1.95 4.89 22.46
N ASP A 35 1.71 5.45 23.64
CA ASP A 35 0.39 5.78 24.23
C ASP A 35 -0.60 4.60 24.40
N LEU A 36 -0.12 3.34 24.37
CA LEU A 36 -0.91 2.15 24.74
C LEU A 36 -0.91 1.85 26.24
N ASP A 37 0.02 2.48 26.93
CA ASP A 37 0.33 2.41 28.35
C ASP A 37 -0.47 3.43 29.18
N LYS A 38 -1.10 4.42 28.51
CA LYS A 38 -1.85 5.47 29.18
C LYS A 38 -3.31 5.12 29.45
N THR A 39 -3.77 5.45 30.64
CA THR A 39 -5.15 5.26 31.10
C THR A 39 -6.06 6.40 30.63
N ALA A 40 -7.39 6.23 30.72
CA ALA A 40 -8.33 7.30 30.37
C ALA A 40 -8.15 8.55 31.24
N CYS A 41 -7.86 8.38 32.53
CA CYS A 41 -7.63 9.49 33.45
C CYS A 41 -6.31 10.23 33.15
N GLN A 42 -5.29 9.54 32.62
CA GLN A 42 -4.05 10.17 32.18
C GLN A 42 -4.21 10.94 30.87
N HIS A 43 -5.10 10.50 29.98
CA HIS A 43 -5.42 11.23 28.76
C HIS A 43 -6.23 12.51 29.00
N HIS A 44 -7.12 12.51 30.01
CA HIS A 44 -7.94 13.66 30.35
C HIS A 44 -8.13 13.74 31.87
N LEU A 45 -7.28 14.52 32.54
CA LEU A 45 -7.28 14.66 34.00
C LEU A 45 -8.65 15.00 34.62
N PRO A 46 -9.49 15.89 34.03
CA PRO A 46 -10.83 16.18 34.58
C PRO A 46 -11.80 14.99 34.61
N LEU A 47 -11.50 13.90 33.89
CA LEU A 47 -12.33 12.70 33.89
C LEU A 47 -12.45 12.08 35.28
N LEU A 48 -11.35 12.06 36.06
CA LEU A 48 -11.35 11.47 37.39
C LEU A 48 -12.24 12.27 38.35
N GLU A 49 -12.15 13.60 38.29
CA GLU A 49 -13.01 14.49 39.08
C GLU A 49 -14.49 14.33 38.71
N TRP A 50 -14.78 14.19 37.41
CA TRP A 50 -16.12 13.89 36.94
C TRP A 50 -16.64 12.55 37.46
N VAL A 51 -15.81 11.50 37.49
CA VAL A 51 -16.19 10.21 38.08
C VAL A 51 -16.47 10.32 39.58
N ARG A 52 -15.60 11.00 40.33
CA ARG A 52 -15.77 11.24 41.77
C ARG A 52 -17.07 11.99 42.08
N LEU A 53 -17.44 12.94 41.23
CA LEU A 53 -18.63 13.74 41.39
C LEU A 53 -19.92 12.90 41.34
N TRP A 54 -20.10 12.05 40.31
CA TRP A 54 -21.35 11.28 40.18
C TRP A 54 -21.37 10.03 41.06
N THR A 55 -20.20 9.49 41.42
CA THR A 55 -20.10 8.38 42.38
C THR A 55 -20.23 8.83 43.84
N MET A 56 -20.17 10.14 44.11
CA MET A 56 -20.16 10.73 45.46
C MET A 56 -19.01 10.20 46.34
N GLN A 57 -17.87 9.88 45.71
CA GLN A 57 -16.68 9.34 46.38
C GLN A 57 -15.47 10.25 46.12
N PRO A 58 -15.19 11.24 46.97
CA PRO A 58 -14.10 12.21 46.74
C PRO A 58 -12.71 11.56 46.78
N GLU A 59 -12.54 10.47 47.53
CA GLU A 59 -11.28 9.71 47.65
C GLU A 59 -11.21 8.48 46.72
N LEU A 60 -12.03 8.44 45.65
CA LEU A 60 -11.97 7.34 44.69
C LEU A 60 -10.70 7.43 43.84
N HIS A 61 -9.87 6.39 43.86
CA HIS A 61 -8.65 6.30 43.07
C HIS A 61 -8.72 5.10 42.11
N PRO A 62 -8.19 5.21 40.88
CA PRO A 62 -8.06 4.05 40.00
C PRO A 62 -7.16 2.98 40.62
N LEU A 63 -7.60 1.72 40.60
CA LEU A 63 -6.80 0.59 41.06
C LEU A 63 -5.53 0.43 40.20
N THR A 64 -4.39 0.20 40.85
CA THR A 64 -3.16 -0.19 40.13
C THR A 64 -3.26 -1.63 39.62
N PRO A 65 -2.41 -2.04 38.65
CA PRO A 65 -2.41 -3.40 38.12
C PRO A 65 -2.28 -4.49 39.19
N GLU A 66 -1.50 -4.25 40.25
CA GLU A 66 -1.33 -5.18 41.37
C GLU A 66 -2.64 -5.31 42.16
N GLN A 67 -3.31 -4.17 42.37
CA GLN A 67 -4.56 -4.11 43.12
C GLN A 67 -5.73 -4.76 42.39
N TRP A 68 -5.65 -4.97 41.07
CA TRP A 68 -6.66 -5.70 40.30
C TRP A 68 -6.87 -7.13 40.80
N PHE A 69 -5.83 -7.74 41.37
CA PHE A 69 -5.86 -9.14 41.83
C PHE A 69 -6.21 -9.27 43.32
N VAL A 70 -6.27 -8.15 44.05
CA VAL A 70 -6.47 -8.14 45.51
C VAL A 70 -7.64 -7.23 45.87
N GLU A 71 -7.45 -5.92 45.96
CA GLU A 71 -8.49 -4.96 46.32
C GLU A 71 -9.63 -4.93 45.30
N GLY A 72 -9.35 -5.18 44.02
CA GLY A 72 -10.38 -5.32 42.98
C GLY A 72 -11.34 -6.49 43.21
N HIS A 73 -10.91 -7.51 43.97
CA HIS A 73 -11.75 -8.63 44.43
C HIS A 73 -12.33 -8.38 45.83
N GLY A 74 -12.13 -7.17 46.39
CA GLY A 74 -12.56 -6.79 47.75
C GLY A 74 -11.73 -7.45 48.85
N ILE A 75 -10.52 -7.93 48.55
CA ILE A 75 -9.65 -8.61 49.53
C ILE A 75 -8.87 -7.53 50.31
N ILE A 76 -8.96 -7.56 51.64
CA ILE A 76 -8.26 -6.63 52.54
C ILE A 76 -7.20 -7.30 53.42
N GLY A 77 -7.13 -8.62 53.36
CA GLY A 77 -6.20 -9.43 54.14
C GLY A 77 -6.54 -10.91 54.01
N GLY A 78 -6.01 -11.71 54.91
CA GLY A 78 -6.38 -13.12 55.02
C GLY A 78 -5.47 -13.87 55.97
N SER A 79 -5.95 -15.02 56.40
CA SER A 79 -5.26 -15.88 57.37
C SER A 79 -5.36 -17.34 56.93
N PRO A 80 -4.35 -18.17 57.22
CA PRO A 80 -4.46 -19.61 57.00
C PRO A 80 -5.58 -20.22 57.85
N ASP A 81 -6.35 -21.12 57.24
CA ASP A 81 -7.30 -21.97 57.97
C ASP A 81 -6.56 -23.01 58.83
N VAL A 82 -7.32 -23.81 59.58
CA VAL A 82 -6.79 -24.87 60.44
C VAL A 82 -5.97 -25.94 59.69
N ARG A 83 -6.00 -25.96 58.36
CA ARG A 83 -5.21 -26.86 57.48
C ARG A 83 -4.05 -26.14 56.79
N GLY A 84 -3.79 -24.88 57.14
CA GLY A 84 -2.74 -24.07 56.53
C GLY A 84 -3.10 -23.45 55.18
N VAL A 85 -4.36 -23.54 54.73
CA VAL A 85 -4.81 -22.96 53.46
C VAL A 85 -5.15 -21.49 53.66
N TRP A 86 -4.52 -20.59 52.91
CA TRP A 86 -4.75 -19.15 53.03
C TRP A 86 -6.20 -18.78 52.62
N ILE A 87 -6.95 -18.15 53.54
CA ILE A 87 -8.34 -17.70 53.31
C ILE A 87 -8.40 -16.17 53.28
N PRO A 88 -8.91 -15.56 52.19
CA PRO A 88 -9.05 -14.11 52.10
C PRO A 88 -10.11 -13.56 53.06
N GLU A 89 -9.74 -12.50 53.77
CA GLU A 89 -10.67 -11.62 54.44
C GLU A 89 -11.14 -10.55 53.45
N HIS A 90 -12.46 -10.39 53.35
CA HIS A 90 -13.06 -9.47 52.41
C HIS A 90 -13.65 -8.25 53.12
N GLU A 91 -13.67 -7.14 52.40
CA GLU A 91 -14.28 -5.91 52.85
C GLU A 91 -15.81 -5.99 52.95
N LYS A 92 -16.39 -4.96 53.58
CA LYS A 92 -17.84 -4.81 53.72
C LYS A 92 -18.51 -4.69 52.34
N SER A 93 -19.73 -5.23 52.24
CA SER A 93 -20.58 -5.13 51.06
C SER A 93 -20.85 -3.68 50.65
N GLY A 94 -21.02 -3.45 49.35
CA GLY A 94 -21.39 -2.15 48.77
C GLY A 94 -20.23 -1.20 48.48
N LYS A 95 -18.98 -1.64 48.62
CA LYS A 95 -17.81 -0.81 48.33
C LYS A 95 -17.57 -0.69 46.80
N LEU A 96 -17.06 0.48 46.41
CA LEU A 96 -16.90 0.92 45.03
C LEU A 96 -15.45 0.86 44.59
N HIS A 97 -15.19 0.29 43.42
CA HIS A 97 -13.86 0.21 42.81
C HIS A 97 -13.82 0.87 41.44
N LEU A 98 -12.77 1.65 41.18
CA LEU A 98 -12.53 2.28 39.89
C LEU A 98 -11.44 1.55 39.12
N TRP A 99 -11.79 1.02 37.95
CA TRP A 99 -10.89 0.36 37.03
C TRP A 99 -10.58 1.29 35.86
N CYS A 100 -9.33 1.72 35.73
CA CYS A 100 -8.92 2.59 34.62
C CYS A 100 -7.65 2.03 33.94
N PRO A 101 -7.75 0.91 33.20
CA PRO A 101 -6.59 0.34 32.54
C PRO A 101 -6.19 1.14 31.30
N ALA A 102 -4.95 0.95 30.89
CA ALA A 102 -4.52 1.31 29.56
C ALA A 102 -5.15 0.37 28.51
N PRO A 103 -5.38 0.84 27.28
CA PRO A 103 -6.15 0.09 26.28
C PRO A 103 -5.50 -1.23 25.85
N ALA A 104 -4.17 -1.38 25.98
CA ALA A 104 -3.47 -2.61 25.65
C ALA A 104 -3.66 -3.76 26.65
N VAL A 105 -4.00 -3.45 27.90
CA VAL A 105 -4.22 -4.41 29.00
C VAL A 105 -5.67 -4.45 29.48
N ALA A 106 -6.56 -3.77 28.75
CA ALA A 106 -7.97 -3.65 29.12
C ALA A 106 -8.70 -5.00 29.09
N ASP A 107 -8.33 -5.92 28.19
CA ASP A 107 -8.89 -7.27 28.15
C ASP A 107 -8.51 -8.09 29.39
N THR A 108 -7.24 -8.06 29.81
CA THR A 108 -6.77 -8.71 31.05
C THR A 108 -7.50 -8.17 32.27
N MET A 109 -7.63 -6.84 32.39
CA MET A 109 -8.38 -6.20 33.48
C MET A 109 -9.83 -6.67 33.51
N LEU A 110 -10.51 -6.70 32.34
CA LEU A 110 -11.91 -7.12 32.25
C LEU A 110 -12.10 -8.61 32.60
N GLU A 111 -11.14 -9.47 32.28
CA GLU A 111 -11.15 -10.88 32.73
C GLU A 111 -11.05 -11.00 34.25
N GLU A 112 -10.18 -10.22 34.89
CA GLU A 112 -10.08 -10.19 36.35
C GLU A 112 -11.32 -9.61 37.01
N LEU A 113 -11.88 -8.54 36.45
CA LEU A 113 -13.14 -7.97 36.91
C LEU A 113 -14.29 -8.98 36.83
N LEU A 114 -14.39 -9.76 35.74
CA LEU A 114 -15.39 -10.82 35.62
C LEU A 114 -15.27 -11.86 36.75
N LYS A 115 -14.04 -12.22 37.13
CA LYS A 115 -13.79 -13.11 38.27
C LYS A 115 -14.19 -12.45 39.60
N ALA A 116 -13.89 -11.17 39.79
CA ALA A 116 -14.28 -10.42 40.97
C ALA A 116 -15.82 -10.39 41.12
N CYS A 117 -16.55 -9.98 40.07
CA CYS A 117 -18.01 -9.97 40.06
C CYS A 117 -18.63 -11.36 40.30
N HIS A 118 -17.99 -12.43 39.81
CA HIS A 118 -18.47 -13.79 40.03
C HIS A 118 -18.30 -14.27 41.48
N LYS A 119 -17.19 -13.87 42.14
CA LYS A 119 -16.94 -14.20 43.55
C LYS A 119 -17.76 -13.32 44.50
N ARG A 120 -17.98 -12.06 44.12
CA ARG A 120 -18.57 -10.99 44.93
C ARG A 120 -19.59 -10.24 44.08
N THR A 121 -20.86 -10.57 44.26
CA THR A 121 -21.97 -9.89 43.55
C THR A 121 -22.43 -8.60 44.26
N ASP A 122 -21.84 -8.28 45.41
CA ASP A 122 -22.19 -7.19 46.31
C ASP A 122 -21.19 -6.02 46.26
N THR A 123 -20.25 -6.01 45.31
CA THR A 123 -19.30 -4.91 45.05
C THR A 123 -19.72 -4.11 43.83
N PHE A 124 -19.48 -2.80 43.86
CA PHE A 124 -19.75 -1.92 42.72
C PHE A 124 -18.46 -1.60 41.98
N HIS A 125 -18.53 -1.62 40.64
CA HIS A 125 -17.35 -1.42 39.80
C HIS A 125 -17.63 -0.36 38.73
N VAL A 126 -16.72 0.60 38.60
CA VAL A 126 -16.74 1.65 37.57
C VAL A 126 -15.56 1.41 36.64
N ILE A 127 -15.81 1.44 35.33
CA ILE A 127 -14.80 1.14 34.31
C ILE A 127 -14.59 2.37 33.43
N CYS A 128 -13.33 2.77 33.25
CA CYS A 128 -12.93 3.89 32.38
C CYS A 128 -11.80 3.44 31.45
N ILE A 129 -12.12 3.14 30.18
CA ILE A 129 -11.15 2.66 29.18
C ILE A 129 -11.12 3.64 28.00
N PRO A 130 -9.95 4.06 27.52
CA PRO A 130 -9.85 4.82 26.28
C PRO A 130 -10.47 4.04 25.12
N ARG A 131 -11.20 4.70 24.20
CA ARG A 131 -11.87 4.05 23.04
C ARG A 131 -10.93 3.30 22.08
N LEU A 132 -9.63 3.37 22.32
CA LEU A 132 -8.58 2.73 21.53
C LEU A 132 -8.61 1.19 21.71
N MET A 133 -8.34 0.46 20.63
CA MET A 133 -8.38 -1.02 20.60
C MET A 133 -9.74 -1.62 20.99
N SER A 134 -10.83 -0.85 20.91
CA SER A 134 -12.19 -1.28 21.28
C SER A 134 -12.63 -2.65 20.73
N PRO A 135 -12.31 -3.08 19.49
CA PRO A 135 -12.69 -4.41 19.03
C PRO A 135 -12.10 -5.56 19.84
N ARG A 136 -10.99 -5.34 20.55
CA ARG A 136 -10.30 -6.36 21.36
C ARG A 136 -11.04 -6.66 22.66
N TRP A 137 -11.64 -5.65 23.28
CA TRP A 137 -12.18 -5.76 24.64
C TRP A 137 -13.68 -5.42 24.76
N CYS A 138 -14.31 -4.82 23.74
CA CYS A 138 -15.73 -4.42 23.80
C CYS A 138 -16.68 -5.57 24.12
N LEU A 139 -16.42 -6.77 23.62
CA LEU A 139 -17.27 -7.93 23.92
C LEU A 139 -17.24 -8.31 25.39
N LEU A 140 -16.08 -8.23 26.06
CA LEU A 140 -15.97 -8.47 27.49
C LEU A 140 -16.60 -7.34 28.29
N LEU A 141 -16.39 -6.08 27.88
CA LEU A 141 -17.00 -4.92 28.51
C LEU A 141 -18.53 -5.00 28.50
N HIS A 142 -19.13 -5.36 27.35
CA HIS A 142 -20.58 -5.50 27.25
C HIS A 142 -21.14 -6.66 28.09
N LYS A 143 -20.34 -7.69 28.37
CA LYS A 143 -20.75 -8.81 29.22
C LYS A 143 -20.72 -8.46 30.70
N VAL A 144 -19.75 -7.66 31.13
CA VAL A 144 -19.55 -7.33 32.55
C VAL A 144 -20.32 -6.09 33.01
N SER A 145 -20.70 -5.21 32.08
CA SER A 145 -21.33 -3.93 32.41
C SER A 145 -22.85 -4.03 32.41
N ASP A 146 -23.49 -3.66 33.52
CA ASP A 146 -24.95 -3.45 33.57
C ASP A 146 -25.37 -2.22 32.74
N LEU A 147 -24.54 -1.18 32.76
CA LEU A 147 -24.70 0.04 31.98
C LEU A 147 -23.34 0.46 31.41
N HIS A 148 -23.32 0.77 30.12
CA HIS A 148 -22.17 1.39 29.48
C HIS A 148 -22.63 2.52 28.56
N PHE A 149 -21.82 3.57 28.47
CA PHE A 149 -22.03 4.66 27.52
C PHE A 149 -20.68 5.22 27.10
N ILE A 150 -20.68 5.89 25.95
CA ILE A 150 -19.50 6.56 25.43
C ILE A 150 -19.58 8.00 25.90
N VAL A 151 -18.53 8.50 26.54
CA VAL A 151 -18.37 9.93 26.81
C VAL A 151 -17.98 10.61 25.50
N PRO A 152 -18.87 11.40 24.86
CA PRO A 152 -18.55 12.06 23.61
C PRO A 152 -17.57 13.22 23.87
N ALA A 153 -16.84 13.64 22.84
CA ALA A 153 -16.03 14.85 22.89
C ALA A 153 -16.94 16.11 22.89
N GLY A 154 -17.64 16.38 23.99
CA GLY A 154 -18.51 17.56 24.21
C GLY A 154 -19.62 17.77 23.16
N PRO A 155 -20.39 18.87 23.23
CA PRO A 155 -21.34 19.30 22.19
C PRO A 155 -20.71 20.14 21.08
N GLY A 156 -19.39 20.32 21.11
CA GLY A 156 -18.71 21.31 20.25
C GLY A 156 -19.19 22.73 20.53
N SER A 157 -18.83 23.68 19.66
CA SER A 157 -19.06 25.11 19.88
C SER A 157 -20.44 25.62 19.47
N SER A 158 -21.25 24.80 18.79
CA SER A 158 -22.61 25.19 18.41
C SER A 158 -23.63 24.97 19.52
N ASN A 159 -23.23 24.38 20.67
CA ASN A 159 -24.12 23.96 21.76
C ASN A 159 -25.26 23.03 21.31
N GLU A 160 -25.15 22.42 20.13
CA GLU A 160 -26.09 21.43 19.61
C GLU A 160 -25.57 20.04 19.96
N LEU A 161 -26.44 19.16 20.48
CA LEU A 161 -26.16 17.73 20.54
C LEU A 161 -25.73 17.27 19.14
N HIS A 162 -24.68 16.44 19.04
CA HIS A 162 -24.07 15.90 17.82
C HIS A 162 -25.09 15.23 16.88
N SER A 163 -25.92 16.03 16.21
CA SER A 163 -27.09 15.63 15.45
C SER A 163 -26.88 15.99 13.99
N TRP A 164 -25.73 15.58 13.47
CA TRP A 164 -25.34 15.88 12.09
C TRP A 164 -26.40 15.43 11.07
N TRP A 165 -27.22 14.42 11.43
CA TRP A 165 -28.38 13.97 10.65
C TRP A 165 -29.49 15.03 10.45
N ASN A 166 -29.46 16.13 11.20
CA ASN A 166 -30.36 17.28 11.07
C ASN A 166 -29.67 18.49 10.41
N TRP A 167 -28.44 18.36 9.91
CA TRP A 167 -27.76 19.50 9.30
C TRP A 167 -28.48 20.02 8.06
N GLU A 168 -28.65 21.34 8.05
CA GLU A 168 -29.11 22.12 6.92
C GLU A 168 -28.12 23.24 6.68
N GLY A 169 -27.78 23.47 5.41
CA GLY A 169 -26.82 24.49 5.02
C GLY A 169 -27.14 25.08 3.66
N SER A 170 -26.48 26.19 3.32
CA SER A 170 -26.55 26.77 1.98
C SER A 170 -25.43 26.19 1.11
N CYS A 171 -25.77 25.78 -0.11
CA CYS A 171 -24.80 25.29 -1.07
C CYS A 171 -23.83 26.41 -1.45
N VAL A 172 -22.52 26.20 -1.25
CA VAL A 172 -21.50 27.22 -1.56
C VAL A 172 -21.53 27.66 -3.04
N LYS A 173 -21.94 26.79 -3.97
CA LYS A 173 -21.98 27.12 -5.42
C LYS A 173 -23.28 27.77 -5.87
N CYS A 174 -24.44 27.29 -5.42
CA CYS A 174 -25.74 27.70 -5.95
C CYS A 174 -26.64 28.41 -4.93
N ALA A 175 -26.18 28.60 -3.70
CA ALA A 175 -26.88 29.22 -2.56
C ALA A 175 -28.19 28.54 -2.11
N LYS A 176 -28.66 27.50 -2.80
CA LYS A 176 -29.87 26.75 -2.43
C LYS A 176 -29.63 25.87 -1.21
N THR A 177 -30.70 25.57 -0.47
CA THR A 177 -30.68 24.71 0.71
C THR A 177 -30.18 23.30 0.39
N VAL A 178 -29.34 22.79 1.27
CA VAL A 178 -28.76 21.45 1.25
C VAL A 178 -29.17 20.76 2.55
N THR A 179 -29.67 19.53 2.45
CA THR A 179 -30.04 18.71 3.62
C THR A 179 -29.04 17.58 3.81
N CYS A 180 -28.78 17.23 5.08
CA CYS A 180 -27.75 16.28 5.53
C CYS A 180 -27.52 15.09 4.59
N LEU A 181 -28.53 14.26 4.29
CA LEU A 181 -28.32 13.01 3.55
C LEU A 181 -28.34 13.16 2.00
N GLN A 182 -28.78 14.31 1.50
CA GLN A 182 -28.81 14.60 0.06
C GLN A 182 -27.58 15.40 -0.39
N GLY A 183 -26.96 16.11 0.55
CA GLY A 183 -25.81 16.97 0.32
C GLY A 183 -24.46 16.34 0.62
N ILE A 184 -23.46 17.22 0.59
CA ILE A 184 -22.10 16.99 1.04
C ILE A 184 -21.78 18.08 2.06
N PHE A 185 -21.52 17.68 3.30
CA PHE A 185 -21.23 18.60 4.40
C PHE A 185 -19.79 18.43 4.84
N CYS A 186 -19.09 19.54 5.05
CA CYS A 186 -17.78 19.51 5.68
C CYS A 186 -17.88 18.86 7.06
N ALA A 187 -16.93 18.01 7.44
CA ALA A 187 -16.96 17.40 8.76
C ALA A 187 -16.86 18.40 9.93
N ASN A 188 -16.33 19.60 9.67
CA ASN A 188 -16.23 20.69 10.65
C ASN A 188 -17.41 21.68 10.51
N PHE A 189 -18.53 21.26 9.91
CA PHE A 189 -19.66 22.14 9.58
C PHE A 189 -20.21 22.89 10.79
N SER A 190 -20.40 22.22 11.93
CA SER A 190 -21.01 22.78 13.15
C SER A 190 -20.01 23.14 14.26
N ASN A 191 -18.72 22.80 14.10
CA ASN A 191 -17.75 22.86 15.20
C ASN A 191 -16.60 23.83 14.90
N SER A 192 -16.35 24.77 15.82
CA SER A 192 -15.14 25.58 15.85
C SER A 192 -13.95 24.75 16.31
N ARG A 193 -12.75 25.07 15.84
CA ARG A 193 -11.53 24.33 16.21
C ARG A 193 -10.29 25.22 16.10
N GLY A 194 -9.42 25.18 17.11
CA GLY A 194 -8.17 25.95 17.16
C GLY A 194 -8.29 27.42 16.76
N GLY A 195 -9.28 28.13 17.33
CA GLY A 195 -9.53 29.55 17.03
C GLY A 195 -10.38 29.82 15.78
N TRP A 196 -10.61 28.83 14.92
CA TRP A 196 -11.41 28.98 13.71
C TRP A 196 -12.91 28.77 13.98
N PRO A 197 -13.81 29.61 13.42
CA PRO A 197 -15.25 29.42 13.55
C PRO A 197 -15.73 28.14 12.85
N ALA A 198 -16.96 27.72 13.15
CA ALA A 198 -17.59 26.59 12.46
C ALA A 198 -17.63 26.83 10.94
N CYS A 199 -17.24 25.82 10.16
CA CYS A 199 -17.02 25.97 8.72
C CYS A 199 -18.28 26.33 7.94
N ARG A 200 -19.44 25.77 8.33
CA ARG A 200 -20.76 25.98 7.70
C ARG A 200 -20.81 25.72 6.18
N GLN A 201 -19.80 25.08 5.59
CA GLN A 201 -19.80 24.78 4.16
C GLN A 201 -20.50 23.47 3.81
N ALA A 202 -21.42 23.55 2.84
CA ALA A 202 -22.14 22.43 2.28
C ALA A 202 -22.31 22.58 0.75
N TRP A 203 -22.56 21.47 0.05
CA TRP A 203 -22.79 21.45 -1.40
C TRP A 203 -23.87 20.45 -1.80
N HIS A 204 -24.59 20.75 -2.89
CA HIS A 204 -25.24 19.70 -3.66
C HIS A 204 -24.18 18.83 -4.37
N PRO A 205 -24.44 17.53 -4.59
CA PRO A 205 -23.49 16.63 -5.25
C PRO A 205 -23.02 17.15 -6.62
N GLN A 206 -23.94 17.68 -7.42
CA GLN A 206 -23.65 18.25 -8.74
C GLN A 206 -22.91 19.59 -8.67
N CYS A 207 -23.01 20.27 -7.52
CA CYS A 207 -22.34 21.55 -7.28
C CYS A 207 -20.89 21.36 -6.81
N TYR A 208 -20.58 20.22 -6.17
CA TYR A 208 -19.22 19.86 -5.79
C TYR A 208 -18.51 19.19 -6.98
N THR A 209 -17.92 19.99 -7.86
CA THR A 209 -17.22 19.51 -9.07
C THR A 209 -15.77 19.97 -9.08
N TYR A 210 -14.96 19.43 -9.99
CA TYR A 210 -13.56 19.83 -10.12
C TYR A 210 -13.45 21.34 -10.39
N LEU A 211 -12.32 21.91 -9.99
CA LEU A 211 -11.97 23.29 -10.25
C LEU A 211 -10.86 23.31 -11.30
N GLY A 212 -10.92 24.25 -12.26
CA GLY A 212 -9.95 24.33 -13.35
C GLY A 212 -10.15 23.26 -14.43
N PRO A 213 -11.07 23.47 -15.38
CA PRO A 213 -11.20 22.61 -16.56
C PRO A 213 -9.88 22.50 -17.32
N GLY A 214 -9.51 21.28 -17.69
CA GLY A 214 -8.27 21.00 -18.41
C GLY A 214 -7.00 21.04 -17.57
N VAL A 215 -7.08 21.34 -16.27
CA VAL A 215 -5.91 21.30 -15.37
C VAL A 215 -5.45 19.87 -15.13
N PHE A 216 -6.39 18.96 -14.83
CA PHE A 216 -6.06 17.55 -14.56
C PHE A 216 -6.41 16.68 -15.78
N PRO A 217 -5.42 16.13 -16.51
CA PRO A 217 -5.66 15.25 -17.65
C PRO A 217 -6.36 13.96 -17.20
N MET A 218 -7.30 13.47 -18.00
CA MET A 218 -7.98 12.20 -17.77
C MET A 218 -7.89 11.34 -19.03
N SER A 219 -7.48 10.08 -18.88
CA SER A 219 -7.49 9.13 -19.99
C SER A 219 -8.89 8.97 -20.57
N VAL A 220 -9.02 9.01 -21.90
CA VAL A 220 -10.29 8.73 -22.59
C VAL A 220 -10.35 7.24 -22.89
N LEU A 221 -11.38 6.56 -22.40
CA LEU A 221 -11.66 5.19 -22.81
C LEU A 221 -12.34 5.26 -24.17
N THR A 222 -11.65 4.77 -25.19
CA THR A 222 -12.21 4.58 -26.53
C THR A 222 -12.29 3.09 -26.85
N ASP A 223 -13.20 2.71 -27.75
CA ASP A 223 -13.18 1.38 -28.34
C ASP A 223 -12.06 1.24 -29.39
N GLU A 224 -12.01 0.08 -30.07
CA GLU A 224 -11.04 -0.24 -31.11
C GLU A 224 -11.10 0.75 -32.29
N ASP A 225 -12.25 1.38 -32.52
CA ASP A 225 -12.51 2.36 -33.58
C ASP A 225 -12.32 3.82 -33.11
N ARG A 226 -11.80 4.03 -31.90
CA ARG A 226 -11.58 5.34 -31.27
C ARG A 226 -12.86 6.14 -30.98
N VAL A 227 -14.01 5.48 -30.89
CA VAL A 227 -15.28 6.12 -30.51
C VAL A 227 -15.41 6.10 -28.98
N GLU A 228 -15.91 7.21 -28.41
CA GLU A 228 -16.18 7.28 -26.98
C GLU A 228 -17.30 6.31 -26.57
N ILE A 229 -16.94 5.30 -25.78
CA ILE A 229 -17.91 4.34 -25.24
C ILE A 229 -18.85 5.00 -24.22
N GLU A 230 -20.10 4.56 -24.13
CA GLU A 230 -21.09 5.13 -23.18
C GLU A 230 -20.61 5.08 -21.71
N THR A 231 -19.80 4.07 -21.38
CA THR A 231 -19.14 3.92 -20.08
C THR A 231 -18.23 5.11 -19.73
N GLN A 232 -17.66 5.79 -20.73
CA GLN A 232 -16.80 6.96 -20.53
C GLN A 232 -17.59 8.15 -19.98
N LYS A 233 -18.81 8.42 -20.48
CA LYS A 233 -19.67 9.48 -19.93
C LYS A 233 -20.01 9.22 -18.46
N LYS A 234 -20.38 7.98 -18.12
CA LYS A 234 -20.65 7.55 -16.73
C LYS A 234 -19.40 7.65 -15.85
N ARG A 235 -18.22 7.30 -16.39
CA ARG A 235 -16.92 7.44 -15.70
C ARG A 235 -16.57 8.91 -15.43
N LEU A 236 -16.74 9.80 -16.41
CA LEU A 236 -16.48 11.23 -16.26
C LEU A 236 -17.36 11.84 -15.18
N VAL A 237 -18.66 11.52 -15.15
CA VAL A 237 -19.55 11.99 -14.08
C VAL A 237 -19.07 11.49 -12.71
N ARG A 238 -18.68 10.22 -12.60
CA ARG A 238 -18.19 9.64 -11.35
C ARG A 238 -16.89 10.29 -10.85
N LEU A 239 -15.97 10.63 -11.75
CA LEU A 239 -14.66 11.20 -11.39
C LEU A 239 -14.74 12.69 -11.03
N ASN A 240 -15.73 13.40 -11.56
CA ASN A 240 -15.75 14.87 -11.57
C ASN A 240 -16.83 15.51 -10.72
N PHE A 241 -17.74 14.71 -10.15
CA PHE A 241 -18.81 15.21 -9.31
C PHE A 241 -18.83 14.49 -7.97
N GLY A 242 -19.19 15.26 -6.94
CA GLY A 242 -19.39 14.74 -5.61
C GLY A 242 -20.59 13.78 -5.55
N HIS A 243 -20.62 12.96 -4.51
CA HIS A 243 -21.66 11.97 -4.30
C HIS A 243 -22.51 12.33 -3.08
N LYS A 244 -23.84 12.19 -3.18
CA LYS A 244 -24.76 12.47 -2.07
C LYS A 244 -24.41 11.64 -0.84
N GLY A 245 -24.43 12.27 0.34
CA GLY A 245 -24.17 11.60 1.60
C GLY A 245 -22.76 11.01 1.74
N VAL A 246 -21.83 11.29 0.83
CA VAL A 246 -20.49 10.67 0.84
C VAL A 246 -19.68 11.06 2.07
N PHE A 247 -19.95 12.23 2.64
CA PHE A 247 -19.38 12.66 3.91
C PHE A 247 -19.82 11.79 5.09
N THR A 248 -20.77 10.86 4.96
CA THR A 248 -21.07 9.88 6.01
C THR A 248 -20.00 8.78 6.07
N VAL A 249 -19.42 8.42 4.92
CA VAL A 249 -18.44 7.32 4.77
C VAL A 249 -16.99 7.78 4.58
N LEU A 250 -16.75 9.07 4.30
CA LEU A 250 -15.41 9.64 4.11
C LEU A 250 -15.17 10.81 5.07
N PRO A 251 -13.97 10.97 5.67
CA PRO A 251 -13.59 12.11 6.51
C PRO A 251 -13.43 13.40 5.70
N PHE A 252 -14.48 13.77 4.96
CA PHE A 252 -14.50 14.90 4.04
C PHE A 252 -14.36 16.23 4.78
N GLN A 253 -13.30 16.97 4.45
CA GLN A 253 -13.10 18.36 4.84
C GLN A 253 -13.02 19.20 3.55
N CYS A 254 -13.59 20.40 3.57
CA CYS A 254 -13.57 21.29 2.41
C CYS A 254 -12.19 21.93 2.20
N GLU A 255 -12.02 22.62 1.08
CA GLU A 255 -10.76 23.30 0.74
C GLU A 255 -10.38 24.33 1.81
N MET A 256 -11.34 25.10 2.33
CA MET A 256 -11.05 26.06 3.40
C MET A 256 -10.54 25.38 4.67
N CYS A 257 -11.15 24.27 5.09
CA CYS A 257 -10.70 23.52 6.25
C CYS A 257 -9.33 22.87 6.03
N TRP A 258 -9.04 22.41 4.81
CA TRP A 258 -7.72 21.89 4.47
C TRP A 258 -6.65 22.99 4.43
N MET A 259 -6.96 24.17 3.91
CA MET A 259 -6.06 25.33 3.99
C MET A 259 -5.78 25.72 5.44
N CYS A 260 -6.78 25.70 6.32
CA CYS A 260 -6.56 25.91 7.75
C CYS A 260 -5.69 24.80 8.38
N ASN A 261 -5.81 23.55 7.91
CA ASN A 261 -5.04 22.42 8.43
C ASN A 261 -3.57 22.45 8.00
N LEU A 262 -3.30 22.83 6.74
CA LEU A 262 -1.99 22.75 6.11
C LEU A 262 -1.20 24.06 6.25
N GLU A 263 -1.89 25.20 6.15
CA GLU A 263 -1.26 26.52 5.99
C GLU A 263 -1.57 27.48 7.15
N ASP A 264 -2.38 27.05 8.12
CA ASP A 264 -2.88 27.88 9.24
C ASP A 264 -3.50 29.22 8.80
N ARG A 265 -4.16 29.23 7.63
CA ARG A 265 -4.82 30.41 7.07
C ARG A 265 -5.96 30.04 6.12
N ASN A 266 -6.82 31.01 5.84
CA ASN A 266 -7.81 30.89 4.77
C ASN A 266 -7.16 31.03 3.37
N PRO A 267 -7.74 30.41 2.33
CA PRO A 267 -7.28 30.59 0.97
C PRO A 267 -7.46 32.02 0.48
N THR A 268 -6.46 32.50 -0.26
CA THR A 268 -6.45 33.78 -0.97
C THR A 268 -6.60 33.55 -2.47
N SER A 269 -6.70 34.63 -3.25
CA SER A 269 -6.73 34.55 -4.72
C SER A 269 -5.46 33.94 -5.32
N ALA A 270 -4.32 34.04 -4.63
CA ALA A 270 -3.06 33.46 -5.06
C ALA A 270 -3.03 31.92 -4.93
N ASP A 271 -3.86 31.35 -4.06
CA ASP A 271 -3.88 29.91 -3.77
C ASP A 271 -4.72 29.10 -4.78
N ARG A 272 -5.01 29.67 -5.96
CA ARG A 272 -5.90 29.06 -6.95
C ARG A 272 -5.51 27.63 -7.30
N CYS A 273 -4.22 27.38 -7.56
CA CYS A 273 -3.72 26.05 -7.92
C CYS A 273 -3.79 25.08 -6.74
N HIS A 274 -3.41 25.53 -5.54
CA HIS A 274 -3.50 24.75 -4.32
C HIS A 274 -4.96 24.31 -4.04
N VAL A 275 -5.91 25.24 -4.14
CA VAL A 275 -7.35 24.96 -3.98
C VAL A 275 -7.88 24.00 -5.06
N GLN A 276 -7.38 24.08 -6.29
CA GLN A 276 -7.71 23.13 -7.36
C GLN A 276 -7.22 21.72 -7.04
N CYS A 277 -5.99 21.57 -6.54
CA CYS A 277 -5.42 20.31 -6.10
C CYS A 277 -6.19 19.72 -4.90
N LEU A 278 -6.52 20.54 -3.90
CA LEU A 278 -7.36 20.12 -2.76
C LEU A 278 -8.74 19.62 -3.22
N ARG A 279 -9.37 20.31 -4.18
CA ARG A 279 -10.65 19.86 -4.76
C ARG A 279 -10.51 18.48 -5.42
N ARG A 280 -9.46 18.29 -6.23
CA ARG A 280 -9.20 17.04 -6.95
C ARG A 280 -8.93 15.90 -5.98
N ALA A 281 -8.05 16.12 -5.01
CA ALA A 281 -7.72 15.17 -3.94
C ALA A 281 -8.95 14.80 -3.09
N ASN A 282 -9.92 15.70 -2.93
CA ASN A 282 -11.20 15.39 -2.30
C ASN A 282 -12.14 14.54 -3.20
N LEU A 283 -12.11 14.72 -4.52
CA LEU A 283 -12.96 13.99 -5.48
C LEU A 283 -12.47 12.55 -5.73
N ASP A 284 -11.15 12.31 -5.70
CA ASP A 284 -10.55 11.00 -5.92
C ASP A 284 -11.08 9.90 -4.97
N PRO A 285 -11.09 10.08 -3.63
CA PRO A 285 -11.64 9.09 -2.71
C PRO A 285 -13.16 8.94 -2.83
N MET A 286 -13.89 9.99 -3.27
CA MET A 286 -15.32 9.88 -3.57
C MET A 286 -15.57 8.96 -4.78
N ALA A 287 -14.72 9.03 -5.80
CA ALA A 287 -14.79 8.18 -6.99
C ALA A 287 -14.25 6.76 -6.76
N GLY A 288 -13.29 6.60 -5.84
CA GLY A 288 -12.70 5.31 -5.47
C GLY A 288 -13.66 4.36 -4.74
N ARG A 289 -14.72 4.89 -4.11
CA ARG A 289 -15.77 4.05 -3.52
C ARG A 289 -16.85 3.70 -4.55
N ALA A 290 -17.35 2.47 -4.49
CA ALA A 290 -18.50 2.08 -5.30
C ALA A 290 -19.73 2.90 -4.90
N LYS A 291 -20.37 3.54 -5.87
CA LYS A 291 -21.59 4.34 -5.71
C LYS A 291 -22.68 3.58 -4.94
N SER A 292 -22.88 2.31 -5.30
CA SER A 292 -23.83 1.41 -4.64
C SER A 292 -23.53 1.23 -3.15
N THR A 293 -22.27 1.16 -2.74
CA THR A 293 -21.87 1.05 -1.34
C THR A 293 -22.19 2.32 -0.55
N VAL A 294 -21.94 3.50 -1.13
CA VAL A 294 -22.27 4.78 -0.49
C VAL A 294 -23.78 4.92 -0.35
N ASP A 295 -24.53 4.64 -1.42
CA ASP A 295 -25.99 4.71 -1.42
C ASP A 295 -26.60 3.73 -0.39
N ALA A 296 -26.07 2.50 -0.28
CA ALA A 296 -26.51 1.52 0.72
C ALA A 296 -26.24 1.98 2.17
N HIS A 297 -25.08 2.60 2.42
CA HIS A 297 -24.74 3.11 3.75
C HIS A 297 -25.64 4.29 4.14
N VAL A 298 -25.83 5.24 3.23
CA VAL A 298 -26.76 6.37 3.42
C VAL A 298 -28.19 5.86 3.65
N GLY A 299 -28.62 4.85 2.91
CA GLY A 299 -29.92 4.20 3.09
C GLY A 299 -30.12 3.63 4.51
N ARG A 300 -29.12 2.90 5.03
CA ARG A 300 -29.15 2.35 6.40
C ARG A 300 -29.18 3.43 7.48
N ILE A 301 -28.45 4.52 7.29
CA ILE A 301 -28.49 5.67 8.22
C ILE A 301 -29.88 6.33 8.17
N ALA A 302 -30.43 6.56 6.97
CA ALA A 302 -31.77 7.14 6.81
C ALA A 302 -32.85 6.27 7.46
N GLU A 303 -32.75 4.94 7.33
CA GLU A 303 -33.61 3.99 8.02
C GLU A 303 -33.47 4.07 9.54
N THR A 304 -32.24 4.10 10.06
CA THR A 304 -31.97 4.25 11.49
C THR A 304 -32.60 5.53 12.05
N ILE A 305 -32.45 6.65 11.33
CA ILE A 305 -33.02 7.94 11.72
C ILE A 305 -34.56 7.88 11.71
N ARG A 306 -35.17 7.28 10.68
CA ARG A 306 -36.63 7.10 10.61
C ARG A 306 -37.14 6.25 11.76
N ASN A 307 -36.52 5.10 12.02
CA ASN A 307 -36.92 4.20 13.10
C ASN A 307 -36.80 4.88 14.46
N CYS A 308 -35.71 5.62 14.70
CA CYS A 308 -35.52 6.39 15.92
C CYS A 308 -36.60 7.48 16.09
N LYS A 309 -36.97 8.20 15.01
CA LYS A 309 -38.07 9.18 15.05
C LYS A 309 -39.42 8.53 15.41
N LEU A 310 -39.71 7.33 14.87
CA LEU A 310 -40.96 6.61 15.16
C LEU A 310 -41.12 6.26 16.65
N ILE A 311 -40.02 5.96 17.33
CA ILE A 311 -40.02 5.60 18.76
C ILE A 311 -39.61 6.77 19.67
N ASN A 312 -39.62 8.00 19.16
CA ASN A 312 -39.18 9.21 19.88
C ASN A 312 -37.80 9.07 20.55
N LYS A 313 -36.87 8.41 19.86
CA LYS A 313 -35.50 8.15 20.31
C LYS A 313 -34.52 9.00 19.51
N THR A 314 -33.45 9.45 20.17
CA THR A 314 -32.30 10.06 19.48
C THR A 314 -31.48 8.98 18.77
N PRO A 315 -31.14 9.15 17.48
CA PRO A 315 -30.23 8.24 16.78
C PRO A 315 -28.89 8.11 17.51
N GLN A 316 -28.41 6.89 17.70
CA GLN A 316 -27.08 6.62 18.28
C GLN A 316 -26.02 6.57 17.18
N LEU A 317 -25.95 7.64 16.38
CA LEU A 317 -24.95 7.79 15.33
C LEU A 317 -23.73 8.51 15.90
N GLU A 318 -22.54 8.09 15.48
CA GLU A 318 -21.30 8.70 15.96
C GLU A 318 -21.20 10.17 15.56
N ALA A 319 -20.59 10.97 16.45
CA ALA A 319 -20.21 12.35 16.18
C ALA A 319 -19.26 12.40 14.98
N ARG A 320 -19.46 13.41 14.11
CA ARG A 320 -18.71 13.51 12.85
C ARG A 320 -17.50 14.45 12.89
N GLY A 321 -17.32 15.19 13.97
CA GLY A 321 -16.24 16.16 14.12
C GLY A 321 -16.30 16.82 15.50
N PRO A 322 -15.51 17.86 15.76
CA PRO A 322 -14.51 18.44 14.84
C PRO A 322 -13.34 17.47 14.61
N PHE A 323 -12.82 17.47 13.38
CA PHE A 323 -11.54 16.82 13.11
C PHE A 323 -10.40 17.70 13.63
N PRO A 324 -9.33 17.13 14.22
CA PRO A 324 -8.20 17.91 14.70
C PRO A 324 -7.55 18.71 13.56
N LEU A 325 -6.94 19.85 13.91
CA LEU A 325 -6.10 20.62 12.98
C LEU A 325 -4.84 19.79 12.65
N GLY A 326 -4.44 19.83 11.38
CA GLY A 326 -3.32 19.07 10.83
C GLY A 326 -3.73 18.09 9.74
N ASP A 327 -2.73 17.49 9.09
CA ASP A 327 -2.94 16.55 8.00
C ASP A 327 -3.09 15.10 8.49
N LEU A 328 -4.33 14.65 8.69
CA LEU A 328 -4.63 13.33 9.25
C LEU A 328 -4.75 12.22 8.20
N VAL A 329 -4.79 12.58 6.92
CA VAL A 329 -5.12 11.65 5.82
C VAL A 329 -4.14 11.73 4.65
N GLY A 330 -3.02 12.45 4.82
CA GLY A 330 -2.04 12.68 3.76
C GLY A 330 -2.56 13.60 2.64
N MET A 331 -3.40 14.58 2.98
CA MET A 331 -3.92 15.56 2.03
C MET A 331 -2.82 16.44 1.45
N GLY A 332 -1.85 16.89 2.24
CA GLY A 332 -0.71 17.68 1.76
C GLY A 332 0.13 16.89 0.75
N LEU A 333 0.43 15.63 1.07
CA LEU A 333 1.11 14.73 0.13
C LEU A 333 0.30 14.51 -1.15
N ALA A 334 -1.03 14.33 -1.05
CA ALA A 334 -1.89 14.20 -2.21
C ALA A 334 -1.85 15.45 -3.10
N VAL A 335 -1.83 16.65 -2.50
CA VAL A 335 -1.62 17.92 -3.22
C VAL A 335 -0.26 17.96 -3.90
N ASP A 336 0.82 17.57 -3.21
CA ASP A 336 2.17 17.53 -3.80
C ASP A 336 2.27 16.55 -4.96
N MET A 337 1.64 15.38 -4.85
CA MET A 337 1.59 14.40 -5.94
C MET A 337 0.83 14.96 -7.14
N LEU A 338 -0.30 15.62 -6.92
CA LEU A 338 -1.06 16.27 -7.98
C LEU A 338 -0.25 17.42 -8.62
N MET A 339 0.42 18.25 -7.82
CA MET A 339 1.30 19.31 -8.31
C MET A 339 2.46 18.76 -9.13
N LYS A 340 3.10 17.66 -8.67
CA LYS A 340 4.13 16.96 -9.45
C LYS A 340 3.59 16.46 -10.80
N SER A 341 2.37 15.92 -10.85
CA SER A 341 1.74 15.52 -12.11
C SER A 341 1.44 16.70 -13.03
N LEU A 342 1.06 17.86 -12.51
CA LEU A 342 0.84 19.08 -13.30
C LEU A 342 2.15 19.69 -13.83
N MET A 343 3.18 19.71 -12.98
CA MET A 343 4.51 20.18 -13.34
C MET A 343 5.22 19.22 -14.30
N TRP A 344 4.87 17.92 -14.27
CA TRP A 344 5.32 16.96 -15.26
C TRP A 344 4.94 17.43 -16.66
N GLU A 345 3.67 17.74 -16.92
CA GLU A 345 3.18 18.18 -18.23
C GLU A 345 3.78 19.51 -18.72
N SER A 346 4.19 20.38 -17.80
CA SER A 346 4.84 21.66 -18.13
C SER A 346 6.37 21.57 -18.18
N SER A 347 6.94 20.42 -17.80
CA SER A 347 8.35 20.14 -17.99
C SER A 347 8.64 19.76 -19.46
N PRO A 348 9.86 19.98 -19.95
CA PRO A 348 10.26 19.52 -21.29
C PRO A 348 9.96 18.03 -21.54
N LEU A 349 9.98 17.22 -20.47
CA LEU A 349 9.68 15.78 -20.46
C LEU A 349 8.18 15.48 -20.63
N GLY A 350 7.28 16.16 -19.92
CA GLY A 350 5.84 15.96 -20.08
C GLY A 350 5.25 16.66 -21.31
N ILE A 351 5.91 17.70 -21.84
CA ILE A 351 5.59 18.25 -23.17
C ILE A 351 5.99 17.24 -24.27
N ALA A 352 7.12 16.56 -24.11
CA ALA A 352 7.57 15.51 -25.03
C ALA A 352 6.69 14.23 -24.97
N GLU A 353 6.19 13.86 -23.78
CA GLU A 353 5.29 12.70 -23.60
C GLU A 353 3.80 13.02 -23.85
N GLY A 354 3.32 14.22 -23.56
CA GLY A 354 1.93 14.67 -23.74
C GLY A 354 1.58 15.07 -25.18
N SER A 355 2.58 15.14 -26.07
CA SER A 355 2.40 15.36 -27.51
C SER A 355 2.04 14.07 -28.25
N SER A 356 1.02 13.36 -27.80
CA SER A 356 0.37 12.31 -28.59
C SER A 356 -1.12 12.58 -28.62
N PHE A 357 -1.60 12.91 -29.83
CA PHE A 357 -2.96 13.34 -30.18
C PHE A 357 -3.27 14.84 -30.05
N SER A 358 -2.60 15.67 -30.86
CA SER A 358 -3.27 16.83 -31.47
C SER A 358 -3.47 16.57 -32.96
N GLY A 359 -4.72 16.74 -33.43
CA GLY A 359 -5.12 16.47 -34.81
C GLY A 359 -4.37 17.32 -35.82
N ASN A 360 -3.37 16.72 -36.48
CA ASN A 360 -3.06 16.91 -37.89
C ASN A 360 -1.96 15.93 -38.30
N ALA A 361 -2.32 15.00 -39.18
CA ALA A 361 -1.50 13.88 -39.62
C ALA A 361 -0.45 14.25 -40.67
N SER A 362 0.34 15.31 -40.46
CA SER A 362 1.37 15.72 -41.43
C SER A 362 2.80 15.75 -40.90
N LYS A 363 3.04 15.49 -39.61
CA LYS A 363 4.39 15.27 -39.06
C LYS A 363 4.38 14.21 -37.97
N ILE A 364 4.41 12.94 -38.38
CA ILE A 364 4.71 11.82 -37.47
C ILE A 364 6.20 11.92 -37.12
N LYS A 365 6.53 12.32 -35.89
CA LYS A 365 7.80 11.94 -35.27
C LYS A 365 7.54 10.66 -34.48
N PHE A 366 8.19 9.57 -34.88
CA PHE A 366 8.25 8.34 -34.10
C PHE A 366 8.82 8.69 -32.72
N THR A 367 8.09 8.41 -31.65
CA THR A 367 8.60 8.54 -30.28
C THR A 367 9.75 7.54 -30.11
N SER A 368 10.98 8.02 -30.02
CA SER A 368 12.18 7.22 -29.75
C SER A 368 12.25 6.85 -28.27
N CYS A 369 11.27 6.10 -27.76
CA CYS A 369 11.41 5.47 -26.46
C CYS A 369 12.41 4.31 -26.62
N PRO A 370 13.58 4.33 -25.95
CA PRO A 370 14.60 3.29 -26.12
C PRO A 370 14.09 1.90 -25.77
N SER A 371 13.01 1.77 -24.96
CA SER A 371 12.41 0.47 -24.63
C SER A 371 11.80 -0.28 -25.83
N GLN A 372 11.72 0.33 -27.01
CA GLN A 372 11.32 -0.35 -28.26
C GLN A 372 12.50 -0.88 -29.07
N ALA A 373 13.74 -0.52 -28.71
CA ALA A 373 14.93 -0.93 -29.44
C ALA A 373 15.67 -2.07 -28.73
N VAL A 374 16.41 -2.87 -29.50
CA VAL A 374 17.18 -4.05 -29.05
C VAL A 374 18.49 -3.65 -28.34
N TRP A 375 18.48 -2.54 -27.60
CA TRP A 375 19.69 -1.94 -27.05
C TRP A 375 20.38 -2.82 -26.00
N PHE A 376 19.64 -3.70 -25.31
CA PHE A 376 20.21 -4.60 -24.32
C PHE A 376 21.13 -5.67 -24.95
N VAL A 377 20.89 -6.06 -26.21
CA VAL A 377 21.80 -6.96 -26.94
C VAL A 377 23.07 -6.22 -27.32
N GLU A 378 22.96 -4.95 -27.73
CA GLU A 378 24.14 -4.09 -27.98
C GLU A 378 24.96 -3.90 -26.70
N GLN A 379 24.30 -3.64 -25.57
CA GLN A 379 24.94 -3.56 -24.26
C GLN A 379 25.67 -4.85 -23.89
N LEU A 380 25.02 -6.00 -24.04
CA LEU A 380 25.63 -7.30 -23.81
C LEU A 380 26.80 -7.55 -24.78
N GLY A 381 26.73 -7.05 -26.02
CA GLY A 381 27.81 -7.09 -26.99
C GLY A 381 29.05 -6.33 -26.53
N LEU A 382 28.88 -5.12 -25.98
CA LEU A 382 29.97 -4.32 -25.41
C LEU A 382 30.59 -5.01 -24.19
N ILE A 383 29.75 -5.52 -23.29
CA ILE A 383 30.22 -6.27 -22.11
C ILE A 383 30.97 -7.53 -22.54
N LYS A 384 30.45 -8.27 -23.52
CA LYS A 384 31.08 -9.48 -24.06
C LYS A 384 32.44 -9.18 -24.69
N ARG A 385 32.54 -8.09 -25.47
CA ARG A 385 33.79 -7.61 -26.07
C ARG A 385 34.83 -7.37 -24.98
N ASP A 386 34.48 -6.59 -23.97
CA ASP A 386 35.43 -6.18 -22.92
C ASP A 386 35.80 -7.34 -21.99
N ALA A 387 34.83 -8.21 -21.64
CA ALA A 387 35.06 -9.40 -20.84
C ALA A 387 35.96 -10.42 -21.54
N SER A 388 35.95 -10.45 -22.87
CA SER A 388 36.75 -11.39 -23.67
C SER A 388 38.14 -10.85 -24.02
N LEU A 389 38.50 -9.64 -23.58
CA LEU A 389 39.85 -9.10 -23.80
C LEU A 389 40.89 -9.95 -23.03
N PRO A 390 42.02 -10.31 -23.66
CA PRO A 390 43.12 -11.00 -22.98
C PRO A 390 43.59 -10.20 -21.76
N ASP A 391 43.87 -10.89 -20.65
CA ASP A 391 44.42 -10.32 -19.42
C ASP A 391 43.59 -9.20 -18.76
N ASN A 392 42.28 -9.10 -19.06
CA ASN A 392 41.42 -8.13 -18.39
C ASN A 392 41.12 -8.55 -16.94
N PRO A 393 41.61 -7.83 -15.92
CA PRO A 393 41.38 -8.19 -14.51
C PRO A 393 39.91 -8.10 -14.09
N GLN A 394 39.08 -7.37 -14.85
CA GLN A 394 37.65 -7.22 -14.59
C GLN A 394 36.78 -8.27 -15.31
N ALA A 395 37.38 -9.17 -16.11
CA ALA A 395 36.63 -10.15 -16.90
C ALA A 395 35.62 -10.97 -16.05
N PRO A 396 35.96 -11.52 -14.87
CA PRO A 396 34.99 -12.24 -14.03
C PRO A 396 33.79 -11.38 -13.62
N THR A 397 34.02 -10.11 -13.30
CA THR A 397 32.96 -9.15 -12.93
C THR A 397 32.06 -8.82 -14.11
N LEU A 398 32.63 -8.63 -15.30
CA LEU A 398 31.89 -8.35 -16.53
C LEU A 398 31.07 -9.57 -16.98
N PHE A 399 31.61 -10.79 -16.87
CA PHE A 399 30.84 -12.01 -17.15
C PHE A 399 29.65 -12.16 -16.20
N ARG A 400 29.81 -11.86 -14.91
CA ARG A 400 28.69 -11.81 -13.96
C ARG A 400 27.67 -10.73 -14.34
N LEU A 401 28.11 -9.53 -14.68
CA LEU A 401 27.23 -8.44 -15.08
C LEU A 401 26.39 -8.82 -16.30
N GLY A 402 27.02 -9.32 -17.36
CA GLY A 402 26.32 -9.73 -18.57
C GLY A 402 25.37 -10.91 -18.30
N ALA A 403 25.79 -11.88 -17.49
CA ALA A 403 24.92 -12.97 -17.07
C ALA A 403 23.70 -12.50 -16.28
N LEU A 404 23.88 -11.55 -15.35
CA LEU A 404 22.79 -10.95 -14.61
C LEU A 404 21.81 -10.23 -15.55
N ILE A 405 22.31 -9.34 -16.42
CA ILE A 405 21.47 -8.62 -17.40
C ILE A 405 20.68 -9.61 -18.27
N CYS A 406 21.34 -10.66 -18.75
CA CYS A 406 20.73 -11.68 -19.57
C CYS A 406 19.63 -12.44 -18.80
N ILE A 407 19.92 -12.89 -17.57
CA ILE A 407 18.97 -13.58 -16.69
C ILE A 407 17.74 -12.70 -16.39
N LEU A 408 17.96 -11.42 -16.06
CA LEU A 408 16.88 -10.47 -15.79
C LEU A 408 16.00 -10.22 -17.02
N THR A 409 16.60 -10.21 -18.20
CA THR A 409 15.90 -10.00 -19.47
C THR A 409 15.14 -11.26 -19.90
N ALA A 410 15.84 -12.38 -20.08
CA ALA A 410 15.28 -13.65 -20.53
C ALA A 410 14.26 -14.23 -19.52
N GLY A 411 14.54 -14.08 -18.23
CA GLY A 411 13.70 -14.54 -17.13
C GLY A 411 12.58 -13.57 -16.73
N SER A 412 12.51 -12.37 -17.31
CA SER A 412 11.59 -11.30 -16.88
C SER A 412 11.66 -11.01 -15.38
N LEU A 413 12.84 -11.12 -14.78
CA LEU A 413 13.03 -11.07 -13.33
C LEU A 413 13.24 -9.63 -12.84
N PRO A 414 12.64 -9.23 -11.71
CA PRO A 414 13.05 -8.07 -10.93
C PRO A 414 14.51 -8.14 -10.50
N GLY A 415 15.24 -7.00 -10.56
CA GLY A 415 16.70 -6.98 -10.48
C GLY A 415 17.37 -7.71 -9.31
N HIS A 416 16.74 -7.74 -8.13
CA HIS A 416 17.31 -8.41 -6.96
C HIS A 416 17.15 -9.93 -7.01
N GLU A 417 16.25 -10.46 -7.85
CA GLU A 417 15.93 -11.87 -7.90
C GLU A 417 16.90 -12.68 -8.73
N GLY A 418 17.51 -12.06 -9.75
CA GLY A 418 18.59 -12.69 -10.50
C GLY A 418 19.75 -13.14 -9.60
N PHE A 419 19.94 -12.48 -8.45
CA PHE A 419 20.97 -12.86 -7.49
C PHE A 419 20.69 -14.17 -6.75
N TYR A 420 19.45 -14.67 -6.74
CA TYR A 420 19.09 -15.95 -6.13
C TYR A 420 19.32 -17.16 -7.04
N THR A 421 20.05 -16.99 -8.14
CA THR A 421 20.46 -18.09 -9.03
C THR A 421 21.31 -19.11 -8.27
N ASP A 422 20.87 -20.36 -8.24
CA ASP A 422 21.56 -21.47 -7.58
C ASP A 422 22.54 -22.16 -8.53
N ILE A 423 23.84 -22.19 -8.20
CA ILE A 423 24.84 -22.82 -9.09
C ILE A 423 24.58 -24.31 -9.22
N THR A 424 24.38 -25.02 -8.10
CA THR A 424 24.33 -26.48 -8.07
C THR A 424 23.16 -27.02 -8.89
N ALA A 425 21.96 -26.46 -8.69
CA ALA A 425 20.78 -26.82 -9.47
C ALA A 425 20.94 -26.40 -10.93
N THR A 426 21.43 -25.18 -11.20
CA THR A 426 21.60 -24.72 -12.59
C THR A 426 22.56 -25.62 -13.35
N VAL A 427 23.72 -26.00 -12.80
CA VAL A 427 24.66 -26.96 -13.43
C VAL A 427 24.00 -28.32 -13.66
N LYS A 428 23.26 -28.84 -12.66
CA LYS A 428 22.57 -30.13 -12.75
C LYS A 428 21.52 -30.17 -13.88
N TYR A 429 20.83 -29.05 -14.13
CA TYR A 429 19.80 -28.98 -15.17
C TYR A 429 20.33 -28.47 -16.50
N LEU A 430 21.45 -27.74 -16.54
CA LEU A 430 22.13 -27.33 -17.76
C LEU A 430 22.51 -28.53 -18.62
N GLN A 431 23.01 -29.61 -18.01
CA GLN A 431 23.35 -30.86 -18.70
C GLN A 431 22.13 -31.57 -19.30
N LYS A 432 20.91 -31.24 -18.84
CA LYS A 432 19.66 -31.84 -19.33
C LYS A 432 19.00 -31.02 -20.44
N GLY A 433 19.40 -29.75 -20.60
CA GLY A 433 18.85 -28.85 -21.61
C GLY A 433 19.40 -29.15 -23.00
N LYS A 434 18.53 -29.17 -24.01
CA LYS A 434 18.89 -29.48 -25.40
C LYS A 434 19.81 -28.40 -25.98
N VAL A 435 20.92 -28.83 -26.59
CA VAL A 435 21.84 -27.95 -27.33
C VAL A 435 21.45 -27.94 -28.80
N GLY A 436 21.53 -26.78 -29.45
CA GLY A 436 21.24 -26.64 -30.87
C GLY A 436 20.88 -25.22 -31.25
N ILE A 437 20.63 -25.01 -32.55
CA ILE A 437 20.17 -23.76 -33.12
C ILE A 437 18.69 -23.92 -33.46
N VAL A 438 17.88 -22.90 -33.17
CA VAL A 438 16.45 -22.91 -33.55
C VAL A 438 16.33 -22.90 -35.08
N PRO A 439 15.54 -23.79 -35.70
CA PRO A 439 15.43 -23.86 -37.16
C PRO A 439 15.01 -22.53 -37.80
N LYS A 440 15.69 -22.12 -38.88
CA LYS A 440 15.37 -20.89 -39.62
C LYS A 440 13.98 -21.03 -40.27
N GLY A 441 13.07 -20.09 -39.99
CA GLY A 441 11.72 -20.05 -40.58
C GLY A 441 10.56 -20.32 -39.61
N VAL A 442 10.86 -20.61 -38.34
CA VAL A 442 9.86 -20.95 -37.31
C VAL A 442 8.87 -19.80 -37.01
N LEU A 443 9.10 -18.55 -37.45
CA LEU A 443 8.13 -17.47 -37.22
C LEU A 443 8.00 -16.48 -38.38
N LYS A 444 6.89 -16.61 -39.12
CA LYS A 444 6.12 -15.45 -39.61
C LYS A 444 4.61 -15.51 -39.34
N ARG A 445 4.01 -16.65 -38.93
CA ARG A 445 2.52 -16.74 -38.82
C ARG A 445 1.89 -17.55 -37.68
N ALA A 446 2.61 -18.26 -36.79
CA ALA A 446 1.96 -18.91 -35.63
C ALA A 446 2.92 -19.18 -34.47
N LEU A 447 2.44 -18.98 -33.24
CA LEU A 447 3.11 -19.41 -32.01
C LEU A 447 3.25 -20.94 -31.99
N LEU A 448 4.41 -21.43 -31.58
CA LEU A 448 4.69 -22.88 -31.44
C LEU A 448 3.72 -23.56 -30.46
N THR A 449 3.37 -24.80 -30.79
CA THR A 449 2.66 -25.73 -29.89
C THR A 449 3.58 -26.24 -28.78
N GLU A 450 3.01 -26.80 -27.72
CA GLU A 450 3.80 -27.36 -26.61
C GLU A 450 4.70 -28.51 -27.04
N ALA A 451 4.22 -29.35 -27.97
CA ALA A 451 4.98 -30.46 -28.53
C ALA A 451 6.18 -29.97 -29.36
N GLU A 452 6.03 -28.88 -30.10
CA GLU A 452 7.12 -28.26 -30.85
C GLU A 452 8.15 -27.63 -29.91
N CYS A 453 7.72 -26.97 -28.83
CA CYS A 453 8.62 -26.38 -27.84
C CYS A 453 9.48 -27.43 -27.12
N ALA A 454 8.95 -28.64 -26.89
CA ALA A 454 9.67 -29.71 -26.20
C ALA A 454 10.94 -30.18 -26.95
N GLU A 455 11.00 -29.99 -28.27
CA GLU A 455 12.16 -30.33 -29.11
C GLU A 455 13.12 -29.17 -29.33
N MET A 456 12.84 -27.99 -28.77
CA MET A 456 13.65 -26.81 -28.98
C MET A 456 14.90 -26.77 -28.08
N PRO A 457 15.99 -26.11 -28.54
CA PRO A 457 17.15 -25.86 -27.71
C PRO A 457 16.81 -24.99 -26.49
N GLU A 458 17.18 -25.45 -25.29
CA GLU A 458 16.79 -24.83 -24.04
C GLU A 458 17.90 -24.86 -22.98
N VAL A 459 17.85 -23.87 -22.09
CA VAL A 459 18.67 -23.75 -20.89
C VAL A 459 17.77 -23.56 -19.68
N CYS A 460 18.03 -24.32 -18.62
CA CYS A 460 17.26 -24.25 -17.38
C CYS A 460 17.99 -23.36 -16.36
N LEU A 461 17.35 -22.28 -15.95
CA LEU A 461 17.81 -21.41 -14.87
C LEU A 461 17.13 -21.82 -13.56
N CYS A 462 17.91 -22.06 -12.51
CA CYS A 462 17.37 -22.43 -11.20
C CYS A 462 17.55 -21.32 -10.17
N LEU A 463 16.46 -20.91 -9.52
CA LEU A 463 16.45 -19.92 -8.45
C LEU A 463 16.11 -20.57 -7.10
N VAL A 464 16.74 -20.14 -6.01
CA VAL A 464 16.38 -20.54 -4.63
C VAL A 464 15.34 -19.60 -4.04
N GLY A 465 14.24 -20.14 -3.49
CA GLY A 465 13.22 -19.36 -2.77
C GLY A 465 12.87 -19.94 -1.39
N LYS A 466 12.54 -19.07 -0.43
CA LYS A 466 12.07 -19.47 0.92
C LYS A 466 10.57 -19.80 0.90
N PHE A 467 10.22 -21.09 0.96
CA PHE A 467 8.84 -21.55 1.25
C PHE A 467 8.74 -22.03 2.70
N LYS A 468 7.89 -21.41 3.54
CA LYS A 468 7.66 -21.86 4.92
C LYS A 468 6.51 -22.88 4.95
N GLY A 469 6.78 -24.11 5.41
CA GLY A 469 5.73 -25.11 5.68
C GLY A 469 6.09 -26.58 5.51
N LYS A 470 7.24 -26.93 4.92
CA LYS A 470 7.84 -28.28 4.95
C LYS A 470 9.36 -28.11 4.88
N ASN A 471 10.13 -28.88 5.64
CA ASN A 471 11.60 -28.85 5.61
C ASN A 471 12.09 -29.10 4.18
N GLY A 472 12.69 -28.08 3.53
CA GLY A 472 13.33 -28.20 2.23
C GLY A 472 13.34 -26.88 1.44
N GLU A 473 14.54 -26.42 1.08
CA GLU A 473 14.73 -25.43 0.01
C GLU A 473 14.10 -25.98 -1.28
N ARG A 474 13.23 -25.19 -1.93
CA ARG A 474 12.68 -25.57 -3.24
C ARG A 474 13.34 -24.71 -4.30
N HIS A 475 13.87 -25.37 -5.33
CA HIS A 475 14.36 -24.72 -6.53
C HIS A 475 13.18 -24.40 -7.46
N HIS A 476 13.13 -23.17 -7.97
CA HIS A 476 12.27 -22.81 -9.09
C HIS A 476 13.08 -22.91 -10.37
N SER A 477 12.59 -23.66 -11.35
CA SER A 477 13.26 -23.86 -12.64
C SER A 477 12.53 -23.10 -13.74
N LEU A 478 13.21 -22.14 -14.37
CA LEU A 478 12.77 -21.47 -15.58
C LEU A 478 13.46 -22.11 -16.78
N VAL A 479 12.68 -22.53 -17.77
CA VAL A 479 13.22 -23.09 -19.01
C VAL A 479 13.20 -22.00 -20.08
N LEU A 480 14.38 -21.60 -20.54
CA LEU A 480 14.61 -20.46 -21.41
C LEU A 480 15.21 -20.92 -22.75
N ALA A 481 14.92 -20.18 -23.82
CA ALA A 481 15.55 -20.44 -25.11
C ALA A 481 17.06 -20.17 -25.06
N ASN A 482 17.86 -21.01 -25.73
CA ASN A 482 19.32 -20.83 -25.79
C ASN A 482 19.71 -19.49 -26.42
N GLU A 483 18.97 -19.09 -27.45
CA GLU A 483 19.12 -17.82 -28.17
C GLU A 483 17.72 -17.27 -28.51
N SER A 484 17.51 -15.97 -28.34
CA SER A 484 16.24 -15.31 -28.68
C SER A 484 16.22 -14.78 -30.13
N MET A 485 15.05 -14.34 -30.61
CA MET A 485 14.89 -13.74 -31.94
C MET A 485 15.73 -12.47 -32.15
N SER A 486 16.15 -11.84 -31.06
CA SER A 486 17.00 -10.65 -31.08
C SER A 486 18.49 -10.90 -30.99
N GLY A 487 18.90 -12.16 -30.82
CA GLY A 487 20.29 -12.53 -30.59
C GLY A 487 20.70 -12.54 -29.11
N LEU A 488 19.75 -12.62 -28.17
CA LEU A 488 20.09 -12.79 -26.75
C LEU A 488 20.60 -14.22 -26.50
N GLU A 489 21.91 -14.39 -26.34
CA GLU A 489 22.57 -15.69 -26.12
C GLU A 489 22.44 -16.20 -24.67
N THR A 490 21.22 -16.52 -24.23
CA THR A 490 20.90 -16.91 -22.83
C THR A 490 21.79 -18.04 -22.31
N ARG A 491 21.98 -19.10 -23.09
CA ARG A 491 22.77 -20.26 -22.66
C ARG A 491 24.25 -19.91 -22.47
N TRP A 492 24.81 -19.15 -23.40
CA TRP A 492 26.22 -18.76 -23.36
C TRP A 492 26.53 -17.93 -22.10
N TRP A 493 25.67 -16.98 -21.76
CA TRP A 493 25.83 -16.16 -20.55
C TRP A 493 25.72 -16.98 -19.26
N ILE A 494 24.81 -17.94 -19.21
CA ILE A 494 24.68 -18.85 -18.05
C ILE A 494 25.91 -19.77 -17.94
N GLU A 495 26.40 -20.31 -19.05
CA GLU A 495 27.62 -21.12 -19.09
C GLU A 495 28.85 -20.32 -18.63
N LYS A 496 29.00 -19.06 -19.09
CA LYS A 496 30.07 -18.17 -18.62
C LYS A 496 30.00 -17.84 -17.13
N LEU A 497 28.79 -17.65 -16.60
CA LEU A 497 28.61 -17.47 -15.15
C LEU A 497 29.09 -18.70 -14.37
N ILE A 498 28.79 -19.91 -14.87
CA ILE A 498 29.22 -21.17 -14.26
C ILE A 498 30.74 -21.32 -14.35
N GLU A 499 31.34 -21.09 -15.51
CA GLU A 499 32.80 -21.13 -15.70
C GLU A 499 33.53 -20.20 -14.71
N VAL A 500 33.04 -18.97 -14.52
CA VAL A 500 33.59 -18.03 -13.54
C VAL A 500 33.45 -18.55 -12.11
N CYS A 501 32.34 -19.20 -11.77
CA CYS A 501 32.19 -19.83 -10.45
C CYS A 501 33.15 -21.01 -10.25
N GLU A 502 33.34 -21.83 -11.27
CA GLU A 502 34.25 -22.99 -11.24
C GLU A 502 35.71 -22.57 -11.11
N GLN A 503 36.15 -21.54 -11.84
CA GLN A 503 37.49 -20.98 -11.73
C GLN A 503 37.82 -20.46 -10.32
N GLU A 504 36.80 -20.04 -9.58
CA GLU A 504 36.90 -19.60 -8.18
C GLU A 504 36.71 -20.74 -7.16
N GLY A 505 36.57 -21.99 -7.64
CA GLY A 505 36.33 -23.16 -6.78
C GLY A 505 34.95 -23.19 -6.14
N ARG A 506 33.98 -22.43 -6.66
CA ARG A 506 32.61 -22.33 -6.12
C ARG A 506 31.66 -23.25 -6.85
N HIS A 507 31.22 -24.30 -6.16
CA HIS A 507 30.30 -25.31 -6.72
C HIS A 507 28.93 -25.37 -6.02
N ARG A 508 28.71 -24.58 -4.96
CA ARG A 508 27.49 -24.56 -4.14
C ARG A 508 27.10 -23.14 -3.76
N GLY A 509 25.80 -22.92 -3.55
CA GLY A 509 25.24 -21.63 -3.15
C GLY A 509 24.86 -20.73 -4.33
N PHE A 510 24.79 -19.43 -4.07
CA PHE A 510 24.38 -18.44 -5.06
C PHE A 510 25.46 -18.20 -6.11
N ALA A 511 25.04 -18.13 -7.38
CA ALA A 511 25.92 -17.79 -8.50
C ALA A 511 26.52 -16.39 -8.33
N PHE A 512 25.72 -15.49 -7.75
CA PHE A 512 26.10 -14.15 -7.36
C PHE A 512 26.20 -14.11 -5.83
N GLN A 513 27.41 -14.00 -5.30
CA GLN A 513 27.62 -13.87 -3.86
C GLN A 513 28.80 -12.97 -3.53
N ASN A 514 28.71 -12.30 -2.39
CA ASN A 514 29.81 -11.60 -1.73
C ASN A 514 30.77 -12.62 -1.09
N ALA A 515 31.89 -12.12 -0.56
CA ALA A 515 32.88 -12.95 0.13
C ALA A 515 32.32 -13.71 1.36
N ASP A 516 31.22 -13.23 1.94
CA ASP A 516 30.51 -13.85 3.07
C ASP A 516 29.47 -14.91 2.66
N GLY A 517 29.29 -15.15 1.35
CA GLY A 517 28.30 -16.09 0.82
C GLY A 517 26.87 -15.55 0.69
N THR A 518 26.65 -14.25 0.97
CA THR A 518 25.35 -13.60 0.78
C THR A 518 25.18 -13.03 -0.63
N PRO A 519 23.95 -12.89 -1.16
CA PRO A 519 23.71 -12.20 -2.44
C PRO A 519 24.22 -10.75 -2.44
N PRO A 520 24.76 -10.24 -3.55
CA PRO A 520 25.32 -8.89 -3.63
C PRO A 520 24.24 -7.78 -3.67
N SER A 521 24.65 -6.55 -3.37
CA SER A 521 23.81 -5.36 -3.54
C SER A 521 23.71 -4.96 -5.02
N GLY A 522 22.53 -4.53 -5.45
CA GLY A 522 22.32 -4.05 -6.81
C GLY A 522 23.00 -2.73 -7.16
N ALA A 523 23.49 -1.98 -6.15
CA ALA A 523 24.10 -0.66 -6.35
C ALA A 523 25.38 -0.74 -7.21
N ASP A 524 26.25 -1.72 -6.93
CA ASP A 524 27.53 -1.88 -7.63
C ASP A 524 27.34 -2.27 -9.10
N TYR A 525 26.37 -3.16 -9.34
CA TYR A 525 25.98 -3.54 -10.70
C TYR A 525 25.38 -2.37 -11.49
N ASN A 526 24.59 -1.50 -10.84
CA ASN A 526 24.01 -0.33 -11.49
C ASN A 526 25.07 0.67 -11.98
N ILE A 527 26.21 0.78 -11.28
CA ILE A 527 27.33 1.63 -11.73
C ILE A 527 27.85 1.11 -13.08
N LEU A 528 28.14 -0.19 -13.17
CA LEU A 528 28.65 -0.81 -14.40
C LEU A 528 27.61 -0.81 -15.53
N VAL A 529 26.33 -1.07 -15.22
CA VAL A 529 25.23 -0.96 -16.20
C VAL A 529 25.25 0.41 -16.86
N ARG A 530 25.31 1.47 -16.06
CA ARG A 530 25.27 2.86 -16.56
C ARG A 530 26.52 3.23 -17.34
N GLN A 531 27.68 2.69 -16.99
CA GLN A 531 28.90 2.86 -17.78
C GLN A 531 28.71 2.36 -19.21
N TYR A 532 28.20 1.14 -19.39
CA TYR A 532 27.95 0.58 -20.72
C TYR A 532 26.80 1.28 -21.46
N LEU A 533 25.77 1.75 -20.76
CA LEU A 533 24.73 2.57 -21.40
C LEU A 533 25.28 3.90 -21.91
N ARG A 534 26.24 4.49 -21.20
CA ARG A 534 26.91 5.72 -21.64
C ARG A 534 27.71 5.49 -22.91
N GLU A 535 28.42 4.37 -23.01
CA GLU A 535 29.10 4.00 -24.24
C GLU A 535 28.12 3.84 -25.42
N ILE A 536 26.94 3.24 -25.21
CA ILE A 536 25.91 3.17 -26.27
C ILE A 536 25.37 4.56 -26.63
N GLN A 537 25.15 5.42 -25.64
CA GLN A 537 24.71 6.80 -25.87
C GLN A 537 25.75 7.60 -26.70
N ASP A 538 27.03 7.40 -26.44
CA ASP A 538 28.12 8.06 -27.15
C ASP A 538 28.32 7.50 -28.57
N THR A 539 28.19 6.18 -28.74
CA THR A 539 28.46 5.49 -30.01
C THR A 539 27.24 5.36 -30.93
N ASN A 540 26.04 5.33 -30.37
CA ASN A 540 24.78 5.14 -31.09
C ASN A 540 23.66 6.08 -30.59
N PRO A 541 23.74 7.39 -30.93
CA PRO A 541 22.75 8.39 -30.52
C PRO A 541 21.30 8.11 -30.96
N LYS A 542 21.10 7.16 -31.89
CA LYS A 542 19.77 6.73 -32.34
C LYS A 542 19.09 5.80 -31.34
N LEU A 543 19.86 5.03 -30.56
CA LEU A 543 19.34 4.16 -29.51
C LEU A 543 19.15 4.91 -28.20
N PHE A 544 20.11 5.78 -27.86
CA PHE A 544 20.05 6.64 -26.69
C PHE A 544 20.42 8.07 -27.10
N SER A 545 19.45 8.99 -27.00
CA SER A 545 19.72 10.40 -27.26
C SER A 545 20.80 10.92 -26.30
N PRO A 546 21.71 11.82 -26.72
CA PRO A 546 22.69 12.45 -25.82
C PRO A 546 22.07 13.16 -24.61
N ASP A 547 20.81 13.58 -24.73
CA ASP A 547 20.05 14.24 -23.65
C ASP A 547 19.35 13.25 -22.68
N GLU A 548 19.42 11.94 -22.94
CA GLU A 548 18.76 10.92 -22.11
C GLU A 548 19.49 10.75 -20.77
N ASP A 549 18.74 10.82 -19.67
CA ASP A 549 19.28 10.63 -18.32
C ASP A 549 19.44 9.14 -17.99
N LEU A 550 20.68 8.66 -18.10
CA LEU A 550 21.05 7.28 -17.81
C LEU A 550 20.83 6.86 -16.35
N MET A 551 20.65 7.79 -15.41
CA MET A 551 20.36 7.46 -14.01
C MET A 551 19.00 6.77 -13.84
N ARG A 552 18.09 6.95 -14.81
CA ARG A 552 16.78 6.28 -14.89
C ARG A 552 16.89 4.78 -15.15
N TYR A 553 18.04 4.33 -15.63
CA TYR A 553 18.29 2.95 -16.01
C TYR A 553 19.04 2.21 -14.91
N GLY A 554 18.61 0.98 -14.65
CA GLY A 554 19.17 0.10 -13.64
C GLY A 554 18.53 -1.29 -13.61
N ILE A 555 19.22 -2.22 -12.95
CA ILE A 555 18.85 -3.65 -12.93
C ILE A 555 17.45 -3.91 -12.37
N SER A 556 16.95 -3.05 -11.48
CA SER A 556 15.70 -3.28 -10.75
C SER A 556 14.45 -3.32 -11.64
N GLN A 557 14.43 -2.56 -12.74
CA GLN A 557 13.23 -2.44 -13.59
C GLN A 557 13.51 -2.36 -15.08
N THR A 558 14.69 -1.92 -15.51
CA THR A 558 14.95 -1.61 -16.92
C THR A 558 14.83 -2.84 -17.81
N TYR A 559 15.57 -3.90 -17.50
CA TYR A 559 15.63 -5.10 -18.34
C TYR A 559 14.30 -5.84 -18.41
N ARG A 560 13.60 -5.95 -17.28
CA ARG A 560 12.25 -6.53 -17.24
C ARG A 560 11.26 -5.73 -18.08
N LYS A 561 11.22 -4.40 -17.95
CA LYS A 561 10.33 -3.55 -18.77
C LYS A 561 10.63 -3.68 -20.26
N SER A 562 11.90 -3.73 -20.63
CA SER A 562 12.31 -3.96 -22.02
C SER A 562 11.85 -5.32 -22.53
N ALA A 563 11.98 -6.38 -21.72
CA ALA A 563 11.52 -7.72 -22.06
C ALA A 563 9.99 -7.77 -22.23
N GLU A 564 9.23 -7.23 -21.28
CA GLU A 564 7.76 -7.21 -21.31
C GLU A 564 7.22 -6.43 -22.53
N ASN A 565 7.80 -5.27 -22.82
CA ASN A 565 7.43 -4.48 -23.98
C ASN A 565 7.69 -5.22 -25.29
N ARG A 566 8.81 -5.93 -25.38
CA ARG A 566 9.16 -6.69 -26.58
C ARG A 566 8.31 -7.93 -26.77
N ALA A 567 8.07 -8.70 -25.71
CA ALA A 567 7.16 -9.83 -25.75
C ALA A 567 5.77 -9.38 -26.26
N ARG A 568 5.28 -8.22 -25.79
CA ARG A 568 4.03 -7.62 -26.26
C ARG A 568 4.08 -7.25 -27.76
N GLN A 569 5.18 -6.67 -28.24
CA GLN A 569 5.37 -6.38 -29.67
C GLN A 569 5.43 -7.65 -30.54
N ALA A 570 5.96 -8.75 -29.99
CA ALA A 570 5.98 -10.05 -30.64
C ALA A 570 4.61 -10.76 -30.62
N GLY A 571 3.58 -10.13 -30.04
CA GLY A 571 2.20 -10.65 -30.00
C GLY A 571 1.92 -11.62 -28.85
N MET A 572 2.75 -11.67 -27.81
CA MET A 572 2.50 -12.48 -26.62
C MET A 572 1.26 -11.98 -25.88
N LYS A 573 0.40 -12.90 -25.44
CA LYS A 573 -0.81 -12.57 -24.67
C LYS A 573 -0.44 -12.16 -23.25
N GLU A 574 -1.25 -11.31 -22.64
CA GLU A 574 -1.03 -10.85 -21.25
C GLU A 574 -1.06 -12.01 -20.23
N GLU A 575 -1.84 -13.06 -20.51
CA GLU A 575 -1.86 -14.30 -19.73
C GLU A 575 -0.49 -15.00 -19.73
N ASP A 576 0.17 -15.11 -20.89
CA ASP A 576 1.50 -15.74 -21.02
C ASP A 576 2.58 -14.92 -20.31
N VAL A 577 2.51 -13.58 -20.41
CA VAL A 577 3.41 -12.67 -19.66
C VAL A 577 3.18 -12.81 -18.15
N THR A 578 1.93 -12.98 -17.73
CA THR A 578 1.59 -13.19 -16.31
C THR A 578 2.11 -14.53 -15.80
N VAL A 579 2.09 -15.58 -16.63
CA VAL A 579 2.68 -16.89 -16.32
C VAL A 579 4.21 -16.79 -16.19
N MET A 580 4.88 -16.06 -17.09
CA MET A 580 6.33 -15.78 -16.96
C MET A 580 6.64 -15.06 -15.64
N ASN A 581 5.79 -14.10 -15.27
CA ASN A 581 5.89 -13.31 -14.04
C ASN A 581 5.26 -13.98 -12.79
N ARG A 582 4.90 -15.28 -12.85
CA ARG A 582 4.19 -16.04 -11.79
C ARG A 582 4.87 -15.95 -10.42
N TRP A 583 6.20 -15.83 -10.42
CA TRP A 583 7.03 -15.62 -9.24
C TRP A 583 6.48 -14.54 -8.29
N ARG A 584 5.98 -13.40 -8.83
CA ARG A 584 5.49 -12.26 -8.04
C ARG A 584 4.38 -12.65 -7.07
N THR A 585 3.41 -13.44 -7.51
CA THR A 585 2.25 -13.85 -6.71
C THR A 585 2.67 -14.82 -5.60
N THR A 586 3.70 -15.62 -5.87
CA THR A 586 4.26 -16.59 -4.91
C THR A 586 5.11 -15.90 -3.84
N GLU A 587 5.90 -14.88 -4.21
CA GLU A 587 6.73 -14.12 -3.28
C GLU A 587 5.91 -13.13 -2.43
N GLN A 588 4.97 -12.39 -3.03
CA GLN A 588 4.05 -11.48 -2.33
C GLN A 588 3.20 -12.19 -1.29
N ALA A 589 2.99 -13.51 -1.45
CA ALA A 589 2.27 -14.29 -0.47
C ALA A 589 3.04 -14.44 0.86
N GLN A 590 4.35 -14.14 0.92
CA GLN A 590 5.18 -14.15 2.13
C GLN A 590 4.98 -15.42 2.98
N GLY A 591 4.88 -16.58 2.32
CA GLY A 591 4.64 -17.87 2.98
C GLY A 591 3.17 -18.24 3.22
N ARG A 592 2.20 -17.42 2.79
CA ARG A 592 0.76 -17.78 2.71
C ARG A 592 0.49 -18.52 1.40
N ARG A 593 -0.63 -19.25 1.32
CA ARG A 593 -1.04 -19.91 0.07
C ARG A 593 -1.35 -18.83 -0.98
N PRO A 594 -0.58 -18.74 -2.08
CA PRO A 594 -0.80 -17.70 -3.08
C PRO A 594 -2.16 -17.89 -3.75
N ARG A 595 -2.91 -16.80 -3.94
CA ARG A 595 -4.18 -16.80 -4.67
C ARG A 595 -3.87 -16.76 -6.17
N HIS A 596 -3.70 -17.91 -6.78
CA HIS A 596 -3.68 -18.01 -8.24
C HIS A 596 -5.09 -18.31 -8.78
N ALA A 597 -5.33 -18.16 -10.09
CA ALA A 597 -6.52 -18.74 -10.70
C ALA A 597 -6.49 -20.26 -10.50
N MET A 598 -7.64 -20.91 -10.36
CA MET A 598 -7.72 -22.33 -9.95
C MET A 598 -6.93 -23.28 -10.87
N ILE A 599 -6.76 -22.93 -12.15
CA ILE A 599 -6.01 -23.69 -13.16
C ILE A 599 -4.49 -23.67 -12.90
N ASP A 600 -3.98 -22.60 -12.28
CA ASP A 600 -2.56 -22.39 -11.98
C ASP A 600 -2.09 -23.13 -10.72
N HIS A 601 -3.02 -23.73 -9.97
CA HIS A 601 -2.68 -24.57 -8.81
C HIS A 601 -2.20 -25.97 -9.24
N TYR A 602 -2.38 -26.36 -10.50
CA TYR A 602 -2.12 -27.70 -11.01
C TYR A 602 -0.95 -27.81 -12.01
N SER A 603 -0.36 -26.69 -12.44
CA SER A 603 0.72 -26.68 -13.44
C SER A 603 2.11 -26.80 -12.78
N ASP A 604 2.69 -27.99 -12.90
CA ASP A 604 4.09 -28.33 -12.61
C ASP A 604 5.05 -27.52 -13.53
N ALA A 605 6.33 -27.36 -13.18
CA ALA A 605 7.29 -26.57 -13.96
C ALA A 605 7.39 -27.06 -15.43
N ARG A 606 7.20 -28.37 -15.65
CA ARG A 606 7.11 -28.99 -16.98
C ARG A 606 5.92 -28.52 -17.81
N ALA A 607 4.79 -28.19 -17.16
CA ALA A 607 3.60 -27.70 -17.83
C ALA A 607 3.73 -26.23 -18.28
N LEU A 608 4.77 -25.51 -17.84
CA LEU A 608 5.01 -24.10 -18.17
C LEU A 608 6.22 -23.89 -19.10
N VAL A 609 6.90 -24.97 -19.50
CA VAL A 609 8.08 -24.92 -20.39
C VAL A 609 7.73 -24.25 -21.71
N SER A 610 6.59 -24.61 -22.30
CA SER A 610 6.11 -24.03 -23.57
C SER A 610 5.94 -22.52 -23.48
N ILE A 611 5.48 -21.99 -22.34
CA ILE A 611 5.23 -20.54 -22.16
C ILE A 611 6.54 -19.81 -21.88
N THR A 612 7.35 -20.32 -20.95
CA THR A 612 8.64 -19.71 -20.55
C THR A 612 9.66 -19.72 -21.70
N TRP A 613 9.71 -20.80 -22.48
CA TRP A 613 10.53 -20.89 -23.68
C TRP A 613 10.04 -19.91 -24.77
N ARG A 614 8.74 -19.87 -25.08
CA ARG A 614 8.18 -18.94 -26.09
C ARG A 614 8.40 -17.48 -25.71
N TYR A 615 8.22 -17.15 -24.43
CA TYR A 615 8.48 -15.81 -23.93
C TYR A 615 9.94 -15.41 -24.17
N SER A 616 10.89 -16.20 -23.66
CA SER A 616 12.32 -15.90 -23.79
C SER A 616 12.81 -15.91 -25.24
N TYR A 617 12.26 -16.77 -26.10
CA TYR A 617 12.56 -16.78 -27.53
C TYR A 617 12.06 -15.53 -28.26
N SER A 618 10.89 -14.99 -27.88
CA SER A 618 10.28 -13.82 -28.53
C SER A 618 11.02 -12.49 -28.31
N LEU A 619 11.93 -12.46 -27.34
CA LEU A 619 12.76 -11.31 -26.98
C LEU A 619 13.84 -11.03 -28.01
#